data_AF-A0A554XEZ7-F1
#
_entry.id   AF-A0A554XEZ7-F1
#
_cell.length_a   1.000
_cell.length_b   1.000
_cell.length_c   1.000
_cell.angle_alpha   90.00
_cell.angle_beta   90.00
_cell.angle_gamma   90.00
#
_symmetry.space_group_name_H-M   'P 1'
#
loop_
_entity.id
_entity.type
_entity.pdbx_description
1 polymer ?
#
loop_
_entity_poly.entity_id
_entity_poly.type
_entity_poly.pdbx_seq_one_letter_code
_entity_poly.pdbx_strand_id
1 'polypeptide(L)'
;MSAPNAPSSPPWLLRPGVALMRRLDMRLKLIGLTLVLMVPSVVIGSMLLHGIATDWRYTAGERAGLQGIRALSTVADHLQDLRDATHRHTADGNAAAGQARDAAAMALRGALAAVAPLAEANPGWGWERALPAVERALTADPPAAHATTFERNGKAVQGVLDAMDRIGEVSGLLLDPQARTYFLMDLTLTSSPA
;
A
#
# COMPACT_ATOMS: atom_id res chain seq x y z
N MET A 1 -3.12 63.50 -55.05
CA MET A 1 -4.17 62.60 -54.53
C MET A 1 -3.49 61.49 -53.74
N SER A 2 -3.62 61.48 -52.41
CA SER A 2 -3.52 60.30 -51.54
C SER A 2 -4.14 60.64 -50.19
N ALA A 3 -5.06 59.81 -49.73
CA ALA A 3 -5.96 60.03 -48.58
C ALA A 3 -5.26 59.85 -47.22
N PRO A 4 -5.76 60.48 -46.14
CA PRO A 4 -5.24 60.30 -44.78
C PRO A 4 -5.68 58.96 -44.15
N ASN A 5 -4.72 58.28 -43.53
CA ASN A 5 -4.91 57.03 -42.80
C ASN A 5 -5.85 57.23 -41.60
N ALA A 6 -7.00 56.54 -41.60
CA ALA A 6 -7.91 56.49 -40.46
C ALA A 6 -7.30 55.65 -39.33
N PRO A 7 -7.43 56.06 -38.05
CA PRO A 7 -6.98 55.26 -36.92
C PRO A 7 -7.86 53.99 -36.80
N SER A 8 -7.22 52.82 -36.83
CA SER A 8 -7.86 51.53 -36.61
C SER A 8 -8.53 51.51 -35.24
N SER A 9 -9.86 51.59 -35.21
CA SER A 9 -10.64 51.50 -33.99
C SER A 9 -10.43 50.13 -33.35
N PRO A 10 -10.17 50.04 -32.03
CA PRO A 10 -9.97 48.76 -31.38
C PRO A 10 -11.23 47.89 -31.53
N PRO A 11 -11.07 46.58 -31.78
CA PRO A 11 -12.19 45.68 -32.00
C PRO A 11 -13.16 45.75 -30.82
N TRP A 12 -14.46 45.82 -31.14
CA TRP A 12 -15.55 46.04 -30.19
C TRP A 12 -15.56 45.07 -29.00
N LEU A 13 -14.95 43.90 -29.17
CA LEU A 13 -14.77 42.86 -28.16
C LEU A 13 -13.88 43.30 -26.98
N LEU A 14 -12.96 44.25 -27.18
CA LEU A 14 -12.03 44.73 -26.13
C LEU A 14 -12.53 45.98 -25.40
N ARG A 15 -13.59 46.64 -25.90
CA ARG A 15 -14.16 47.87 -25.30
C ARG A 15 -14.57 47.73 -23.83
N PRO A 16 -15.18 46.62 -23.35
CA PRO A 16 -15.53 46.51 -21.93
C PRO A 16 -14.27 46.45 -21.03
N GLY A 17 -13.21 45.80 -21.49
CA GLY A 17 -11.92 45.73 -20.78
C GLY A 17 -11.23 47.09 -20.68
N VAL A 18 -11.22 47.86 -21.77
CA VAL A 18 -10.61 49.20 -21.81
C VAL A 18 -11.39 50.22 -20.96
N ALA A 19 -12.72 50.12 -20.94
CA ALA A 19 -13.58 50.99 -20.11
C ALA A 19 -13.38 50.73 -18.60
N LEU A 20 -13.18 49.47 -18.21
CA LEU A 20 -12.89 49.08 -16.83
C LEU A 20 -11.50 49.59 -16.39
N MET A 21 -10.50 49.48 -17.26
CA MET A 21 -9.11 49.95 -17.02
C MET A 21 -9.01 51.47 -16.80
N ARG A 22 -9.98 52.25 -17.28
CA ARG A 22 -10.04 53.71 -17.13
C ARG A 22 -10.65 54.17 -15.80
N ARG A 23 -11.33 53.27 -15.07
CA ARG A 23 -11.95 53.53 -13.76
C ARG A 23 -11.20 52.90 -12.58
N LEU A 24 -10.20 52.08 -12.87
CA LEU A 24 -9.38 51.38 -11.88
C LEU A 24 -8.18 52.22 -11.47
N ASP A 25 -8.08 52.54 -10.17
CA ASP A 25 -6.90 53.15 -9.56
C ASP A 25 -5.65 52.31 -9.80
N MET A 26 -4.50 52.96 -9.92
CA MET A 26 -3.20 52.33 -10.19
C MET A 26 -2.87 51.17 -9.23
N ARG A 27 -3.37 51.26 -8.00
CA ARG A 27 -3.24 50.21 -6.97
C ARG A 27 -3.90 48.89 -7.37
N LEU A 28 -5.10 48.93 -7.96
CA LEU A 28 -5.81 47.70 -8.37
C LEU A 28 -5.18 47.05 -9.60
N LYS A 29 -4.56 47.84 -10.49
CA LYS A 29 -3.79 47.30 -11.63
C LYS A 29 -2.55 46.53 -11.16
N LEU A 30 -1.83 47.05 -10.16
CA LEU A 30 -0.70 46.36 -9.55
C LEU A 30 -1.12 45.09 -8.81
N ILE A 31 -2.20 45.14 -8.01
CA ILE A 31 -2.75 43.96 -7.33
C ILE A 31 -3.17 42.89 -8.35
N GLY A 32 -3.83 43.28 -9.45
CA GLY A 32 -4.23 42.37 -10.51
C GLY A 32 -3.04 41.68 -11.18
N LEU A 33 -1.97 42.43 -11.47
CA LEU A 33 -0.73 41.86 -12.03
C LEU A 33 -0.09 40.86 -11.06
N THR A 34 -0.02 41.20 -9.77
CA THR A 34 0.48 40.29 -8.73
C THR A 34 -0.40 39.05 -8.63
N LEU A 35 -1.73 39.18 -8.68
CA LEU A 35 -2.66 38.06 -8.57
C LEU A 35 -2.52 37.09 -9.76
N VAL A 36 -2.38 37.63 -10.98
CA VAL A 36 -2.17 36.85 -12.21
C VAL A 36 -0.89 36.01 -12.13
N LEU A 37 0.14 36.48 -11.44
CA LEU A 37 1.38 35.73 -11.24
C LEU A 37 1.32 34.80 -10.02
N MET A 38 0.69 35.24 -8.94
CA MET A 38 0.62 34.53 -7.66
C MET A 38 -0.29 33.31 -7.73
N VAL A 39 -1.46 33.43 -8.36
CA VAL A 39 -2.44 32.35 -8.47
C VAL A 39 -1.86 31.10 -9.14
N PRO A 40 -1.31 31.14 -10.37
CA PRO A 40 -0.73 29.95 -10.99
C PRO A 40 0.46 29.41 -10.19
N SER A 41 1.25 30.27 -9.54
CA SER A 41 2.36 29.84 -8.67
C SER A 41 1.87 29.04 -7.46
N VAL A 42 0.80 29.49 -6.80
CA VAL A 42 0.16 28.79 -5.67
C VAL A 42 -0.50 27.49 -6.13
N VAL A 43 -1.13 27.47 -7.31
CA VAL A 43 -1.73 26.25 -7.89
C VAL A 43 -0.66 25.20 -8.19
N ILE A 44 0.44 25.58 -8.85
CA ILE A 44 1.54 24.66 -9.13
C ILE A 44 2.19 24.18 -7.83
N GLY A 45 2.43 25.10 -6.88
CA GLY A 45 2.99 24.76 -5.58
C GLY A 45 2.11 23.79 -4.79
N SER A 46 0.78 23.99 -4.80
CA SER A 46 -0.14 23.08 -4.12
C SER A 46 -0.18 21.72 -4.80
N MET A 47 -0.23 21.65 -6.14
CA MET A 47 -0.16 20.39 -6.88
C MET A 47 1.13 19.61 -6.58
N LEU A 48 2.27 20.31 -6.52
CA LEU A 48 3.55 19.69 -6.19
C LEU A 48 3.58 19.13 -4.76
N LEU A 49 3.08 19.90 -3.79
CA LEU A 49 2.99 19.45 -2.39
C LEU A 49 2.07 18.23 -2.24
N HIS A 50 0.96 18.19 -2.98
CA HIS A 50 0.07 17.03 -3.00
C HIS A 50 0.79 15.80 -3.57
N GLY A 51 1.54 15.95 -4.67
CA GLY A 51 2.34 14.87 -5.27
C GLY A 51 3.38 14.31 -4.29
N ILE A 52 4.15 15.19 -3.64
CA ILE A 52 5.15 14.79 -2.64
C ILE A 52 4.48 14.06 -1.48
N ALA A 53 3.35 14.56 -0.98
CA ALA A 53 2.62 13.93 0.12
C ALA A 53 2.08 12.54 -0.25
N THR A 54 1.63 12.34 -1.48
CA THR A 54 1.19 11.02 -1.97
C THR A 54 2.35 10.04 -2.10
N ASP A 55 3.50 10.48 -2.61
CA ASP A 55 4.69 9.63 -2.76
C ASP A 55 5.24 9.20 -1.39
N TRP A 56 5.24 10.12 -0.42
CA TRP A 56 5.61 9.81 0.97
C TRP A 56 4.69 8.76 1.59
N ARG A 57 3.37 8.91 1.44
CA ARG A 57 2.40 7.94 1.96
C ARG A 57 2.56 6.58 1.30
N TYR A 58 2.81 6.55 0.00
CA TYR A 58 3.04 5.31 -0.75
C TYR A 58 4.30 4.60 -0.27
N THR A 59 5.44 5.30 -0.24
CA THR A 59 6.73 4.74 0.22
C THR A 59 6.67 4.27 1.68
N ALA A 60 5.95 5.02 2.54
CA ALA A 60 5.72 4.62 3.93
C ALA A 60 4.90 3.33 4.02
N GLY A 61 3.87 3.19 3.17
CA GLY A 61 3.07 1.98 3.02
C GLY A 61 3.91 0.78 2.57
N GLU A 62 4.71 0.93 1.53
CA GLU A 62 5.62 -0.13 1.04
C GLU A 62 6.60 -0.59 2.12
N ARG A 63 7.18 0.36 2.87
CA ARG A 63 8.11 0.04 3.95
C ARG A 63 7.43 -0.74 5.07
N ALA A 64 6.23 -0.32 5.47
CA ALA A 64 5.44 -1.01 6.48
C ALA A 64 5.06 -2.42 6.00
N GLY A 65 4.61 -2.54 4.74
CA GLY A 65 4.27 -3.83 4.14
C GLY A 65 5.46 -4.78 4.08
N LEU A 66 6.65 -4.29 3.71
CA LEU A 66 7.86 -5.12 3.66
C LEU A 66 8.27 -5.60 5.06
N GLN A 67 8.15 -4.74 6.07
CA GLN A 67 8.36 -5.14 7.47
C GLN A 67 7.35 -6.20 7.90
N GLY A 68 6.08 -6.03 7.54
CA GLY A 68 5.02 -7.01 7.77
C GLY A 68 5.31 -8.36 7.13
N ILE A 69 5.59 -8.40 5.82
CA ILE A 69 5.90 -9.63 5.08
C ILE A 69 7.11 -10.35 5.68
N ARG A 70 8.18 -9.63 6.04
CA ARG A 70 9.36 -10.24 6.70
C ARG A 70 8.98 -10.86 8.04
N ALA A 71 8.20 -10.15 8.86
CA ALA A 71 7.76 -10.67 10.15
C ALA A 71 6.85 -11.91 10.00
N LEU A 72 5.90 -11.88 9.05
CA LEU A 72 5.03 -13.02 8.75
C LEU A 72 5.79 -14.19 8.12
N SER A 73 6.86 -13.95 7.35
CA SER A 73 7.72 -15.01 6.83
C SER A 73 8.39 -15.78 7.97
N THR A 74 8.92 -15.06 8.97
CA THR A 74 9.46 -15.69 10.19
C THR A 74 8.40 -16.49 10.95
N VAL A 75 7.16 -16.02 11.00
CA VAL A 75 6.04 -16.78 11.58
C VAL A 75 5.78 -18.05 10.79
N ALA A 76 5.75 -17.98 9.45
CA ALA A 76 5.53 -19.13 8.58
C ALA A 76 6.64 -20.19 8.76
N ASP A 77 7.89 -19.77 8.84
CA ASP A 77 9.05 -20.65 9.06
C ASP A 77 8.92 -21.39 10.39
N HIS A 78 8.68 -20.68 11.50
CA HIS A 78 8.54 -21.31 12.81
C HIS A 78 7.28 -22.17 12.93
N LEU A 79 6.22 -21.85 12.19
CA LEU A 79 5.02 -22.68 12.11
C LEU A 79 5.28 -23.98 11.35
N GLN A 80 6.12 -23.94 10.31
CA GLN A 80 6.60 -25.14 9.61
C GLN A 80 7.50 -25.98 10.52
N ASP A 81 8.45 -25.37 11.23
CA ASP A 81 9.29 -26.05 12.22
C ASP A 81 8.45 -26.76 13.29
N LEU A 82 7.42 -26.07 13.80
CA LEU A 82 6.49 -26.62 14.77
C LEU A 82 5.74 -27.82 14.20
N ARG A 83 5.29 -27.74 12.95
CA ARG A 83 4.60 -28.83 12.25
C ARG A 83 5.51 -30.05 12.11
N ASP A 84 6.74 -29.85 11.69
CA ASP A 84 7.71 -30.92 11.43
C ASP A 84 8.20 -31.57 12.73
N ALA A 85 8.42 -30.78 13.77
CA ALA A 85 8.74 -31.29 15.11
C ALA A 85 7.56 -32.07 15.71
N THR A 86 6.33 -31.58 15.51
CA THR A 86 5.11 -32.28 15.95
C THR A 86 4.97 -33.62 15.25
N HIS A 87 5.16 -33.66 13.93
CA HIS A 87 5.06 -34.90 13.15
C HIS A 87 6.08 -35.93 13.63
N ARG A 88 7.34 -35.53 13.85
CA ARG A 88 8.38 -36.42 14.38
C ARG A 88 8.06 -36.90 15.80
N HIS A 89 7.53 -36.03 16.65
CA HIS A 89 7.17 -36.40 18.01
C HIS A 89 6.04 -37.43 18.04
N THR A 90 5.01 -37.29 17.21
CA THR A 90 3.88 -38.22 17.16
C THR A 90 4.22 -39.54 16.47
N ALA A 91 5.12 -39.53 15.49
CA ALA A 91 5.53 -40.73 14.75
C ALA A 91 6.54 -41.58 15.53
N ASP A 92 7.57 -40.94 16.12
CA ASP A 92 8.72 -41.64 16.70
C ASP A 92 8.66 -41.72 18.24
N GLY A 93 7.76 -40.99 18.90
CA GLY A 93 7.65 -40.94 20.37
C GLY A 93 8.90 -40.41 21.09
N ASN A 94 9.79 -39.76 20.35
CA ASN A 94 11.12 -39.36 20.82
C ASN A 94 11.06 -38.10 21.70
N ALA A 95 11.72 -38.14 22.87
CA ALA A 95 11.87 -37.00 23.78
C ALA A 95 12.59 -35.81 23.13
N ALA A 96 13.54 -36.06 22.23
CA ALA A 96 14.24 -35.00 21.48
C ALA A 96 13.30 -34.25 20.52
N ALA A 97 12.30 -34.93 19.96
CA ALA A 97 11.29 -34.31 19.11
C ALA A 97 10.32 -33.45 19.92
N GLY A 98 10.04 -33.82 21.17
CA GLY A 98 9.29 -32.98 22.12
C GLY A 98 10.03 -31.67 22.43
N GLN A 99 11.32 -31.74 22.75
CA GLN A 99 12.14 -30.54 22.98
C GLN A 99 12.22 -29.63 21.74
N ALA A 100 12.38 -30.21 20.54
CA ALA A 100 12.38 -29.44 19.30
C ALA A 100 11.04 -28.74 19.05
N ARG A 101 9.93 -29.39 19.38
CA ARG A 101 8.58 -28.82 19.29
C ARG A 101 8.40 -27.66 20.26
N ASP A 102 8.84 -27.81 21.51
CA ASP A 102 8.75 -26.75 22.52
C ASP A 102 9.58 -25.53 22.15
N ALA A 103 10.79 -25.75 21.61
CA ALA A 103 11.64 -24.69 21.09
C ALA A 103 10.99 -23.95 19.91
N ALA A 104 10.41 -24.68 18.95
CA ALA A 104 9.68 -24.09 17.82
C ALA A 104 8.44 -23.31 18.29
N ALA A 105 7.71 -23.82 19.29
CA ALA A 105 6.57 -23.12 19.88
C ALA A 105 6.99 -21.83 20.60
N MET A 106 8.13 -21.83 21.29
CA MET A 106 8.70 -20.61 21.89
C MET A 106 9.12 -19.59 20.83
N ALA A 107 9.81 -20.03 19.78
CA ALA A 107 10.22 -19.16 18.68
C ALA A 107 9.03 -18.54 17.95
N LEU A 108 7.98 -19.35 17.68
CA LEU A 108 6.73 -18.89 17.09
C LEU A 108 6.04 -17.84 17.96
N ARG A 109 5.95 -18.04 19.29
CA ARG A 109 5.40 -17.02 20.20
C ARG A 109 6.18 -15.70 20.15
N GLY A 110 7.52 -15.77 20.07
CA GLY A 110 8.35 -14.59 19.89
C GLY A 110 8.07 -13.86 18.58
N ALA A 111 7.93 -14.60 17.47
CA ALA A 111 7.59 -14.03 16.17
C ALA A 111 6.19 -13.39 16.16
N LEU A 112 5.19 -14.03 16.81
CA LEU A 112 3.85 -13.47 16.96
C LEU A 112 3.86 -12.16 17.76
N ALA A 113 4.65 -12.08 18.83
CA ALA A 113 4.80 -10.86 19.61
C ALA A 113 5.45 -9.72 18.79
N ALA A 114 6.32 -10.04 17.84
CA ALA A 114 6.90 -9.05 16.92
C ALA A 114 5.91 -8.56 15.86
N VAL A 115 4.95 -9.39 15.45
CA VAL A 115 3.92 -9.04 14.45
C VAL A 115 2.80 -8.19 15.07
N ALA A 116 2.45 -8.43 16.33
CA ALA A 116 1.37 -7.73 17.03
C ALA A 116 1.39 -6.19 16.88
N PRO A 117 2.48 -5.46 17.20
CA PRO A 117 2.50 -4.00 17.07
C PRO A 117 2.42 -3.53 15.60
N LEU A 118 2.92 -4.33 14.66
CA LEU A 118 2.82 -4.01 13.22
C LEU A 118 1.39 -4.15 12.72
N ALA A 119 0.68 -5.20 13.15
CA ALA A 119 -0.72 -5.42 12.82
C ALA A 119 -1.64 -4.36 13.46
N GLU A 120 -1.40 -3.99 14.72
CA GLU A 120 -2.14 -2.92 15.39
C GLU A 120 -1.99 -1.56 14.68
N ALA A 121 -0.79 -1.25 14.20
CA ALA A 121 -0.54 -0.04 13.42
C ALA A 121 -1.17 -0.08 12.01
N ASN A 122 -1.55 -1.27 11.51
CA ASN A 122 -2.02 -1.50 10.15
C ASN A 122 -3.26 -2.41 10.09
N PRO A 123 -4.44 -1.94 10.53
CA PRO A 123 -5.66 -2.75 10.63
C PRO A 123 -6.20 -3.29 9.28
N GLY A 124 -5.65 -2.84 8.14
CA GLY A 124 -6.02 -3.32 6.81
C GLY A 124 -5.36 -4.64 6.38
N TRP A 125 -4.41 -5.14 7.15
CA TRP A 125 -3.61 -6.33 6.82
C TRP A 125 -4.36 -7.65 6.97
N GLY A 126 -5.42 -7.71 7.78
CA GLY A 126 -6.26 -8.90 7.94
C GLY A 126 -5.61 -10.05 8.73
N TRP A 127 -4.50 -9.75 9.43
CA TRP A 127 -3.76 -10.69 10.28
C TRP A 127 -4.64 -11.34 11.36
N GLU A 128 -5.64 -10.61 11.86
CA GLU A 128 -6.56 -11.00 12.92
C GLU A 128 -7.38 -12.24 12.53
N ARG A 129 -7.57 -12.48 11.23
CA ARG A 129 -8.28 -13.66 10.71
C ARG A 129 -7.41 -14.93 10.78
N ALA A 130 -6.10 -14.79 10.63
CA ALA A 130 -5.13 -15.89 10.67
C ALA A 130 -4.77 -16.30 12.11
N LEU A 131 -4.76 -15.32 13.03
CA LEU A 131 -4.30 -15.50 14.41
C LEU A 131 -4.96 -16.68 15.15
N PRO A 132 -6.29 -16.89 15.12
CA PRO A 132 -6.91 -18.01 15.83
C PRO A 132 -6.49 -19.38 15.29
N ALA A 133 -6.08 -19.49 14.02
CA ALA A 133 -5.57 -20.74 13.46
C ALA A 133 -4.14 -21.02 13.97
N VAL A 134 -3.31 -19.99 14.05
CA VAL A 134 -1.93 -20.09 14.56
C VAL A 134 -1.91 -20.39 16.06
N GLU A 135 -2.76 -19.74 16.85
CA GLU A 135 -2.90 -20.01 18.28
C GLU A 135 -3.37 -21.44 18.57
N ARG A 136 -4.29 -21.96 17.75
CA ARG A 136 -4.72 -23.36 17.82
C ARG A 136 -3.61 -24.35 17.45
N ALA A 137 -2.64 -23.96 16.63
CA ALA A 137 -1.48 -24.79 16.35
C ALA A 137 -0.50 -24.83 17.54
N LEU A 138 -0.36 -23.72 18.27
CA LEU A 138 0.49 -23.60 19.47
C LEU A 138 -0.02 -24.34 20.70
N THR A 139 -1.33 -24.37 20.89
CA THR A 139 -1.99 -24.88 22.12
C THR A 139 -2.45 -26.33 22.02
N ALA A 140 -2.46 -26.90 20.82
CA ALA A 140 -2.94 -28.24 20.61
C ALA A 140 -1.93 -29.28 21.11
N ASP A 141 -2.23 -29.98 22.18
CA ASP A 141 -1.59 -31.27 22.43
C ASP A 141 -1.77 -32.16 21.21
N PRO A 142 -0.74 -32.89 20.75
CA PRO A 142 -0.87 -33.75 19.57
C PRO A 142 -1.99 -34.77 19.83
N PRO A 143 -3.15 -34.68 19.15
CA PRO A 143 -4.15 -35.72 19.26
C PRO A 143 -3.57 -37.02 18.70
N ALA A 144 -4.06 -38.15 19.20
CA ALA A 144 -3.67 -39.48 18.74
C ALA A 144 -3.84 -39.72 17.22
N ALA A 145 -4.55 -38.83 16.50
CA ALA A 145 -4.72 -38.89 15.04
C ALA A 145 -3.81 -37.89 14.30
N HIS A 146 -2.82 -38.40 13.57
CA HIS A 146 -1.87 -37.60 12.78
C HIS A 146 -2.55 -36.69 11.74
N ALA A 147 -3.62 -37.17 11.09
CA ALA A 147 -4.29 -36.45 10.01
C ALA A 147 -4.91 -35.11 10.46
N THR A 148 -5.50 -35.06 11.66
CA THR A 148 -6.16 -33.84 12.16
C THR A 148 -5.17 -32.76 12.58
N THR A 149 -3.97 -33.16 13.01
CA THR A 149 -2.85 -32.25 13.33
C THR A 149 -2.27 -31.64 12.08
N PHE A 150 -2.08 -32.45 11.03
CA PHE A 150 -1.56 -31.99 9.75
C PHE A 150 -2.48 -30.96 9.08
N GLU A 151 -3.79 -31.25 9.01
CA GLU A 151 -4.78 -30.34 8.42
C GLU A 151 -4.86 -29.00 9.17
N ARG A 152 -4.82 -29.04 10.52
CA ARG A 152 -4.84 -27.85 11.36
C ARG A 152 -3.64 -26.95 11.11
N ASN A 153 -2.44 -27.53 11.08
CA ASN A 153 -1.21 -26.78 10.83
C ASN A 153 -1.19 -26.24 9.39
N GLY A 154 -1.72 -27.01 8.43
CA GLY A 154 -1.91 -26.53 7.04
C GLY A 154 -2.81 -25.30 6.94
N LYS A 155 -3.94 -25.30 7.67
CA LYS A 155 -4.83 -24.13 7.74
C LYS A 155 -4.15 -22.91 8.37
N ALA A 156 -3.32 -23.11 9.38
CA ALA A 156 -2.56 -22.02 9.99
C ALA A 156 -1.53 -21.42 9.02
N VAL A 157 -0.79 -22.25 8.29
CA VAL A 157 0.18 -21.78 7.27
C VAL A 157 -0.53 -21.02 6.16
N GLN A 158 -1.63 -21.56 5.63
CA GLN A 158 -2.43 -20.87 4.60
C GLN A 158 -2.94 -19.50 5.07
N GLY A 159 -3.45 -19.41 6.30
CA GLY A 159 -3.88 -18.12 6.85
C GLY A 159 -2.74 -17.08 6.94
N VAL A 160 -1.51 -17.51 7.23
CA VAL A 160 -0.33 -16.61 7.23
C VAL A 160 -0.01 -16.15 5.81
N LEU A 161 -0.06 -17.05 4.82
CA LEU A 161 0.18 -16.72 3.41
C LEU A 161 -0.88 -15.77 2.85
N ASP A 162 -2.16 -16.02 3.13
CA ASP A 162 -3.26 -15.13 2.75
C ASP A 162 -3.08 -13.72 3.33
N ALA A 163 -2.59 -13.62 4.57
CA ALA A 163 -2.27 -12.34 5.18
C ALA A 163 -1.06 -11.67 4.50
N MET A 164 -0.04 -12.41 4.11
CA MET A 164 1.10 -11.87 3.35
C MET A 164 0.67 -11.32 1.98
N ASP A 165 -0.19 -12.06 1.26
CA ASP A 165 -0.76 -11.61 -0.02
C ASP A 165 -1.57 -10.33 0.17
N ARG A 166 -2.42 -10.29 1.20
CA ARG A 166 -3.19 -9.10 1.54
C ARG A 166 -2.31 -7.90 1.88
N ILE A 167 -1.24 -8.11 2.65
CA ILE A 167 -0.25 -7.06 2.95
C ILE A 167 0.40 -6.56 1.66
N GLY A 168 0.74 -7.47 0.74
CA GLY A 168 1.27 -7.14 -0.58
C GLY A 168 0.32 -6.26 -1.40
N GLU A 169 -0.97 -6.57 -1.41
CA GLU A 169 -2.02 -5.78 -2.08
C GLU A 169 -2.17 -4.39 -1.47
N VAL A 170 -2.39 -4.30 -0.15
CA VAL A 170 -2.73 -3.02 0.51
C VAL A 170 -1.54 -2.09 0.67
N SER A 171 -0.33 -2.62 0.68
CA SER A 171 0.90 -1.84 0.81
C SER A 171 1.48 -1.39 -0.53
N GLY A 172 0.83 -1.79 -1.65
CA GLY A 172 1.30 -1.46 -3.00
C GLY A 172 2.50 -2.26 -3.48
N LEU A 173 2.96 -3.28 -2.72
CA LEU A 173 4.11 -4.12 -3.08
C LEU A 173 3.82 -5.03 -4.27
N LEU A 174 2.55 -5.39 -4.51
CA LEU A 174 2.15 -6.21 -5.67
C LEU A 174 2.03 -5.41 -6.97
N LEU A 175 1.79 -4.10 -6.88
CA LEU A 175 1.50 -3.23 -8.02
C LEU A 175 2.65 -2.26 -8.22
N ASP A 176 3.57 -2.59 -9.13
CA ASP A 176 4.61 -1.66 -9.56
C ASP A 176 3.95 -0.36 -10.08
N PRO A 177 4.27 0.82 -9.51
CA PRO A 177 3.70 2.09 -9.94
C PRO A 177 4.05 2.42 -11.40
N GLN A 178 5.07 1.80 -12.00
CA GLN A 178 5.40 1.93 -13.43
C GLN A 178 4.60 0.98 -14.34
N ALA A 179 3.97 -0.07 -13.81
CA ALA A 179 3.18 -1.02 -14.60
C ALA A 179 1.83 -0.45 -15.09
N ARG A 180 1.43 0.75 -14.62
CA ARG A 180 0.25 1.47 -15.12
C ARG A 180 0.29 1.69 -16.64
N THR A 181 1.48 1.80 -17.22
CA THR A 181 1.68 1.89 -18.68
C THR A 181 1.45 0.54 -19.37
N TYR A 182 1.84 -0.57 -18.75
CA TYR A 182 1.71 -1.91 -19.33
C TYR A 182 0.25 -2.38 -19.36
N PHE A 183 -0.51 -2.17 -18.28
CA PHE A 183 -1.93 -2.55 -18.25
C PHE A 183 -2.80 -1.74 -19.23
N LEU A 184 -2.45 -0.48 -19.51
CA LEU A 184 -3.11 0.32 -20.53
C LEU A 184 -2.75 -0.14 -21.97
N MET A 185 -1.54 -0.64 -22.18
CA MET A 185 -1.13 -1.20 -23.48
C MET A 185 -1.80 -2.55 -23.74
N ASP A 186 -1.93 -3.41 -22.72
CA ASP A 186 -2.59 -4.71 -22.86
C ASP A 186 -4.10 -4.59 -23.08
N LEU A 187 -4.77 -3.68 -22.36
CA LEU A 187 -6.20 -3.39 -22.58
C LEU A 187 -6.48 -2.82 -23.97
N THR A 188 -5.56 -2.03 -24.54
CA THR A 188 -5.72 -1.49 -25.91
C THR A 188 -5.41 -2.52 -27.00
N LEU A 189 -4.53 -3.50 -26.73
CA LEU A 189 -4.22 -4.60 -27.64
C LEU A 189 -5.31 -5.69 -27.65
N THR A 190 -5.95 -5.96 -26.50
CA THR A 190 -7.03 -6.95 -26.40
C THR A 190 -8.41 -6.39 -26.74
N SER A 191 -8.63 -5.08 -26.66
CA SER A 191 -9.90 -4.44 -27.06
C SER A 191 -10.03 -4.13 -28.55
N SER A 192 -9.10 -4.57 -29.40
CA SER A 192 -9.25 -4.51 -30.85
C SER A 192 -9.87 -5.84 -31.33
N PRO A 193 -11.20 -5.93 -31.54
CA PRO A 193 -11.75 -7.03 -32.30
C PRO A 193 -11.19 -6.95 -33.73
N ALA A 194 -10.75 -8.10 -34.25
CA ALA A 194 -10.65 -8.29 -35.69
C ALA A 194 -12.05 -8.35 -36.32
#